data_AF-A0A7V4H273-F1
#
_entry.id   AF-A0A7V4H273-F1
#
_cell.length_a   1.000
_cell.length_b   1.000
_cell.length_c   1.000
_cell.angle_alpha   90.00
_cell.angle_beta   90.00
_cell.angle_gamma   90.00
#
_symmetry.space_group_name_H-M   'P 1'
#
loop_
_entity.id
_entity.type
_entity.pdbx_description
1 polymer ?
#
loop_
_entity_poly.entity_id
_entity_poly.type
_entity_poly.pdbx_seq_one_letter_code
_entity_poly.pdbx_strand_id
1 'polypeptide(L)'
;MKLLRFIGYWLGSRRYRRATDEYRRTRTQLRRQRDRLSPEAAQSIREALAELARCLRAAAPPEQVDAARAHLHATAYACLEDPRRHRFKDAAEMAFSAVVVVLALRMFFATPMQVPSASMQPTLYGVTLDNLLGRP
;
A
#
# COMPACT_ATOMS: atom_id res chain seq x y z
N MET A 1 27.74 -23.44 26.41
CA MET A 1 28.90 -22.87 25.67
C MET A 1 28.52 -22.18 24.34
N LYS A 2 27.60 -22.71 23.50
CA LYS A 2 27.23 -22.08 22.22
C LYS A 2 26.54 -20.71 22.34
N LEU A 3 25.69 -20.52 23.36
CA LEU A 3 24.99 -19.26 23.61
C LEU A 3 25.94 -18.09 23.95
N LEU A 4 26.97 -18.36 24.75
CA LEU A 4 27.99 -17.38 25.13
C LEU A 4 28.84 -16.95 23.93
N ARG A 5 29.21 -17.90 23.05
CA ARG A 5 29.89 -17.59 21.77
C ARG A 5 29.02 -16.73 20.87
N PHE A 6 27.72 -17.04 20.77
CA PHE A 6 26.79 -16.23 20.00
C PHE A 6 26.67 -14.81 20.53
N ILE A 7 26.54 -14.63 21.85
CA ILE A 7 26.50 -13.30 22.48
C ILE A 7 27.80 -12.53 22.23
N GLY A 8 28.95 -13.21 22.30
CA GLY A 8 30.26 -12.62 21.98
C GLY A 8 30.38 -12.16 20.52
N TYR A 9 29.98 -12.99 19.55
CA TYR A 9 29.97 -12.59 18.13
C TYR A 9 28.93 -11.51 17.83
N TRP A 10 27.78 -11.53 18.51
CA TRP A 10 26.75 -10.51 18.36
C TRP A 10 27.24 -9.14 18.88
N LEU A 11 27.89 -9.12 20.05
CA LEU A 11 28.50 -7.90 20.59
C LEU A 11 29.73 -7.45 19.76
N GLY A 12 30.54 -8.38 19.26
CA GLY A 12 31.78 -8.06 18.55
C GLY A 12 31.61 -7.72 17.06
N SER A 13 30.61 -8.26 16.37
CA SER A 13 30.52 -8.16 14.91
C SER A 13 29.21 -7.56 14.42
N ARG A 14 29.31 -6.46 13.67
CA ARG A 14 28.18 -5.81 12.99
C ARG A 14 27.45 -6.75 12.03
N ARG A 15 28.15 -7.75 11.46
CA ARG A 15 27.58 -8.70 10.49
C ARG A 15 26.54 -9.60 11.15
N TYR A 16 26.86 -10.15 12.32
CA TYR A 16 25.94 -11.00 13.07
C TYR A 16 24.72 -10.22 13.58
N ARG A 17 24.89 -8.95 13.97
CA ARG A 17 23.75 -8.09 14.33
C ARG A 17 22.80 -7.88 13.16
N ARG A 18 23.34 -7.52 11.99
CA ARG A 18 22.54 -7.38 10.75
C ARG A 18 21.81 -8.68 10.41
N ALA A 19 22.49 -9.82 10.50
CA ALA A 19 21.89 -11.13 10.28
C ALA A 19 20.72 -11.42 11.24
N THR A 20 20.87 -11.08 12.52
CA THR A 20 19.79 -11.24 13.51
C THR A 20 18.63 -10.27 13.28
N ASP A 21 18.91 -9.05 12.85
CA ASP A 21 17.88 -8.06 12.54
C ASP A 21 17.08 -8.46 11.32
N GLU A 22 17.75 -8.93 10.26
CA GLU A 22 17.12 -9.49 9.06
C GLU A 22 16.24 -10.69 9.41
N TYR A 23 16.76 -11.65 10.19
CA TYR A 23 15.97 -12.78 10.67
C TYR A 23 14.68 -12.33 11.38
N ARG A 24 14.77 -11.36 12.30
CA ARG A 24 13.61 -10.82 13.03
C ARG A 24 12.63 -10.11 12.11
N ARG A 25 13.12 -9.28 11.19
CA ARG A 25 12.31 -8.53 10.22
C ARG A 25 11.53 -9.49 9.32
N THR A 26 12.22 -10.42 8.67
CA THR A 26 11.61 -11.39 7.75
C THR A 26 10.63 -12.30 8.48
N ARG A 27 10.94 -12.75 9.70
CA ARG A 27 10.00 -13.53 10.53
C ARG A 27 8.74 -12.75 10.87
N THR A 28 8.88 -11.47 11.19
CA THR A 28 7.73 -10.60 11.49
C THR A 28 6.90 -10.34 10.23
N GLN A 29 7.54 -10.13 9.10
CA GLN A 29 6.87 -9.94 7.81
C GLN A 29 6.10 -11.19 7.36
N LEU A 30 6.72 -12.38 7.48
CA LEU A 30 6.05 -13.66 7.22
C LEU A 30 4.80 -13.83 8.09
N ARG A 31 4.85 -13.43 9.36
CA ARG A 31 3.67 -13.48 10.25
C ARG A 31 2.56 -12.53 9.81
N ARG A 32 2.91 -11.33 9.33
CA ARG A 32 1.94 -10.33 8.85
C ARG A 32 1.28 -10.73 7.54
N GLN A 33 2.01 -11.38 6.64
CA GLN A 33 1.53 -11.77 5.31
C GLN A 33 1.09 -13.24 5.23
N ARG A 34 1.04 -13.96 6.36
CA ARG A 34 0.77 -15.41 6.41
C ARG A 34 -0.49 -15.80 5.64
N ASP A 35 -1.55 -15.00 5.77
CA ASP A 35 -2.86 -15.32 5.21
C ASP A 35 -2.97 -14.97 3.71
N ARG A 36 -2.01 -14.21 3.16
CA ARG A 36 -1.92 -13.85 1.74
C ARG A 36 -0.93 -14.71 0.94
N LEU A 37 0.00 -15.38 1.64
CA LEU A 37 1.05 -16.19 1.02
C LEU A 37 0.52 -17.58 0.65
N SER A 38 1.00 -18.11 -0.47
CA SER A 38 0.79 -19.53 -0.79
C SER A 38 1.50 -20.42 0.25
N PRO A 39 0.98 -21.62 0.54
CA PRO A 39 1.59 -22.52 1.52
C PRO A 39 3.02 -22.91 1.14
N GLU A 40 3.31 -23.05 -0.15
CA GLU A 40 4.65 -23.35 -0.68
C GLU A 40 5.64 -22.20 -0.45
N ALA A 41 5.23 -20.96 -0.74
CA ALA A 41 6.04 -19.76 -0.50
C ALA A 41 6.28 -19.52 1.01
N ALA A 42 5.29 -19.80 1.85
CA ALA A 42 5.46 -19.71 3.29
C ALA A 42 6.46 -20.75 3.81
N GLN A 43 6.50 -21.94 3.22
CA GLN A 43 7.40 -23.02 3.60
C GLN A 43 8.85 -22.71 3.19
N SER A 44 9.08 -22.25 1.97
CA SER A 44 10.42 -21.87 1.50
C SER A 44 11.07 -20.77 2.35
N ILE A 45 10.29 -19.75 2.76
CA ILE A 45 10.77 -18.70 3.68
C ILE A 45 11.08 -19.29 5.06
N ARG A 46 10.28 -20.23 5.58
CA ARG A 46 10.54 -20.88 6.88
C ARG A 46 11.83 -21.69 6.86
N GLU A 47 12.09 -22.38 5.76
CA GLU A 47 13.32 -23.16 5.57
C GLU A 47 14.55 -22.26 5.54
N ALA A 48 14.50 -21.16 4.77
CA ALA A 48 15.57 -20.17 4.75
C ALA A 48 15.78 -19.50 6.12
N LEU A 49 14.69 -19.21 6.86
CA LEU A 49 14.79 -18.71 8.24
C LEU A 49 15.42 -19.74 9.19
N ALA A 50 15.05 -21.02 9.04
CA ALA A 50 15.61 -22.10 9.85
C ALA A 50 17.10 -22.30 9.58
N GLU A 51 17.52 -22.20 8.32
CA GLU A 51 18.92 -22.22 7.90
C GLU A 51 19.72 -21.08 8.53
N LEU A 52 19.27 -19.83 8.39
CA LEU A 52 19.94 -18.69 9.02
C LEU A 52 20.00 -18.85 10.55
N ALA A 53 18.93 -19.32 11.18
CA ALA A 53 18.90 -19.57 12.62
C ALA A 53 19.87 -20.69 13.06
N ARG A 54 20.12 -21.70 12.21
CA ARG A 54 21.14 -22.73 12.46
C ARG A 54 22.54 -22.14 12.37
N CYS A 55 22.84 -21.36 11.32
CA CYS A 55 24.14 -20.69 11.15
C CYS A 55 24.45 -19.76 12.34
N LEU A 56 23.46 -18.99 12.78
CA LEU A 56 23.59 -18.08 13.93
C LEU A 56 23.82 -18.84 15.24
N ARG A 57 23.05 -19.91 15.52
CA ARG A 57 23.21 -20.72 16.74
C ARG A 57 24.52 -21.52 16.77
N ALA A 58 25.02 -21.93 15.61
CA ALA A 58 26.29 -22.63 15.47
C ALA A 58 27.50 -21.69 15.59
N ALA A 59 27.30 -20.36 15.55
CA ALA A 59 28.38 -19.38 15.36
C ALA A 59 29.27 -19.77 14.15
N ALA A 60 28.60 -20.09 13.04
CA ALA A 60 29.22 -20.48 11.77
C ALA A 60 30.14 -19.38 11.23
N PRO A 61 31.16 -19.71 10.42
CA PRO A 61 32.05 -18.70 9.85
C PRO A 61 31.28 -17.60 9.08
N PRO A 62 31.83 -16.38 9.01
CA PRO A 62 31.12 -15.21 8.50
C PRO A 62 30.61 -15.39 7.06
N GLU A 63 31.36 -16.10 6.21
CA GLU A 63 30.98 -16.39 4.82
C GLU A 63 29.71 -17.23 4.73
N GLN A 64 29.56 -18.23 5.61
CA GLN A 64 28.35 -19.05 5.65
C GLN A 64 27.14 -18.25 6.14
N VAL A 65 27.34 -17.32 7.07
CA VAL A 65 26.28 -16.42 7.54
C VAL A 65 25.84 -15.49 6.42
N ASP A 66 26.78 -14.93 5.66
CA ASP A 66 26.46 -14.02 4.55
C ASP A 66 25.79 -14.77 3.38
N ALA A 67 26.19 -16.01 3.08
CA ALA A 67 25.50 -16.87 2.12
C ALA A 67 24.06 -17.19 2.54
N ALA A 68 23.84 -17.58 3.80
CA ALA A 68 22.50 -17.85 4.34
C ALA A 68 21.61 -16.60 4.34
N ARG A 69 22.20 -15.42 4.58
CA ARG A 69 21.47 -14.14 4.47
C ARG A 69 21.08 -13.82 3.03
N ALA A 70 22.00 -14.01 2.08
CA ALA A 70 21.72 -13.78 0.67
C ALA A 70 20.60 -14.72 0.17
N HIS A 71 20.65 -15.99 0.57
CA HIS A 71 19.60 -16.97 0.28
C HIS A 71 18.25 -16.55 0.87
N LEU A 72 18.21 -16.13 2.15
CA LEU A 72 17.00 -15.61 2.78
C LEU A 72 16.46 -14.35 2.07
N HIS A 73 17.34 -13.46 1.64
CA HIS A 73 16.95 -12.23 0.97
C HIS A 73 16.34 -12.51 -0.41
N ALA A 74 16.95 -13.41 -1.18
CA ALA A 74 16.45 -13.81 -2.50
C ALA A 74 15.07 -14.49 -2.40
N THR A 75 14.92 -15.44 -1.48
CA THR A 75 13.64 -16.13 -1.23
C THR A 75 12.57 -15.17 -0.72
N ALA A 76 12.92 -14.30 0.24
CA ALA A 76 12.01 -13.27 0.74
C ALA A 76 11.55 -12.30 -0.36
N TYR A 77 12.46 -11.87 -1.24
CA TYR A 77 12.12 -10.96 -2.35
C TYR A 77 11.21 -11.62 -3.40
N ALA A 78 11.42 -12.91 -3.68
CA ALA A 78 10.59 -13.64 -4.64
C ALA A 78 9.18 -13.96 -4.09
N CYS A 79 9.06 -14.22 -2.79
CA CYS A 79 7.84 -14.73 -2.18
C CYS A 79 6.99 -13.66 -1.47
N LEU A 80 7.61 -12.65 -0.85
CA LEU A 80 6.88 -11.64 -0.08
C LEU A 80 6.39 -10.53 -0.99
N GLU A 81 5.16 -10.07 -0.77
CA GLU A 81 4.61 -8.92 -1.49
C GLU A 81 5.43 -7.66 -1.18
N ASP A 82 5.87 -6.97 -2.24
CA ASP A 82 6.53 -5.67 -2.12
C ASP A 82 5.51 -4.61 -1.65
N PRO A 83 5.71 -3.97 -0.49
CA PRO A 83 4.85 -2.88 -0.03
C PRO A 83 4.77 -1.71 -1.03
N ARG A 84 5.70 -1.60 -1.99
CA ARG A 84 5.63 -0.61 -3.08
C ARG A 84 4.43 -0.82 -4.01
N ARG A 85 3.95 -2.06 -4.18
CA ARG A 85 2.73 -2.32 -4.99
C ARG A 85 1.48 -1.67 -4.40
N HIS A 86 1.43 -1.48 -3.08
CA HIS A 86 0.32 -0.77 -2.43
C HIS A 86 0.37 0.74 -2.66
N ARG A 87 1.57 1.33 -2.74
CA ARG A 87 1.73 2.79 -2.89
C ARG A 87 1.05 3.36 -4.15
N PHE A 88 0.99 2.59 -5.24
CA PHE A 88 0.30 3.04 -6.45
C PHE A 88 -1.21 3.13 -6.24
N LYS A 89 -1.80 2.15 -5.54
CA LYS A 89 -3.23 2.15 -5.23
C LYS A 89 -3.58 3.30 -4.31
N ASP A 90 -2.79 3.50 -3.26
CA ASP A 90 -3.00 4.58 -2.29
C ASP A 90 -2.86 5.97 -2.95
N ALA A 91 -1.86 6.14 -3.84
CA ALA A 91 -1.67 7.39 -4.58
C ALA A 91 -2.82 7.66 -5.57
N ALA A 92 -3.33 6.61 -6.24
CA ALA A 92 -4.46 6.74 -7.16
C ALA A 92 -5.74 7.11 -6.40
N GLU A 93 -5.97 6.54 -5.21
CA GLU A 93 -7.12 6.87 -4.36
C GLU A 93 -7.06 8.33 -3.88
N MET A 94 -5.89 8.79 -3.44
CA MET A 94 -5.67 10.19 -3.07
C MET A 94 -5.90 11.14 -4.25
N ALA A 95 -5.38 10.80 -5.44
CA ALA A 95 -5.57 11.61 -6.64
C ALA A 95 -7.05 11.69 -7.02
N PHE A 96 -7.77 10.56 -7.01
CA PHE A 96 -9.20 10.52 -7.31
C PHE A 96 -10.02 11.33 -6.31
N SER A 97 -9.73 11.19 -5.01
CA SER A 97 -10.38 11.96 -3.95
C SER A 97 -10.18 13.46 -4.14
N ALA A 98 -8.96 13.90 -4.49
CA ALA A 98 -8.67 15.30 -4.77
C ALA A 98 -9.44 15.82 -5.99
N VAL A 99 -9.53 15.05 -7.07
CA VAL A 99 -10.30 15.42 -8.28
C VAL A 99 -11.78 15.59 -7.94
N VAL A 100 -12.37 14.69 -7.16
CA VAL A 100 -13.78 14.79 -6.75
C VAL A 100 -14.04 16.06 -5.93
N VAL A 101 -13.16 16.37 -4.98
CA VAL A 101 -13.27 17.59 -4.16
C VAL A 101 -13.17 18.85 -5.03
N VAL A 102 -12.21 18.90 -5.95
CA VAL A 102 -12.04 20.03 -6.88
C VAL A 102 -13.26 20.19 -7.79
N LEU A 103 -13.80 19.09 -8.31
CA LEU A 103 -14.98 19.11 -9.18
C LEU A 103 -16.22 19.57 -8.42
N ALA A 104 -16.43 19.08 -7.20
CA ALA A 104 -17.50 19.54 -6.32
C ALA A 104 -17.38 21.03 -6.03
N LEU A 105 -16.18 21.50 -5.64
CA LEU A 105 -15.93 22.92 -5.41
C LEU A 105 -16.28 23.76 -6.65
N ARG A 106 -15.87 23.30 -7.84
CA ARG A 106 -16.18 23.96 -9.10
C ARG A 106 -17.69 24.00 -9.38
N MET A 107 -18.39 22.88 -9.23
CA MET A 107 -19.83 22.79 -9.49
C MET A 107 -20.66 23.65 -8.53
N PHE A 108 -20.34 23.62 -7.24
CA PHE A 108 -21.14 24.32 -6.22
C PHE A 108 -20.78 25.80 -6.06
N PHE A 109 -19.51 26.19 -6.26
CA PHE A 109 -19.07 27.56 -5.98
C PHE A 109 -18.70 28.38 -7.21
N ALA A 110 -18.13 27.77 -8.26
CA ALA A 110 -17.71 28.53 -9.45
C ALA A 110 -18.84 28.69 -10.48
N THR A 111 -19.81 27.79 -10.48
CA THR A 111 -21.07 27.94 -11.22
C THR A 111 -22.23 27.94 -10.22
N PRO A 112 -22.52 29.06 -9.52
CA PRO A 112 -23.78 29.15 -8.81
C PRO A 112 -24.86 28.91 -9.86
N MET A 113 -25.76 27.97 -9.58
CA MET A 113 -26.87 27.53 -10.43
C MET A 113 -27.42 28.71 -11.24
N GLN A 114 -26.83 28.93 -12.42
CA GLN A 114 -27.46 29.73 -13.44
C GLN A 114 -28.63 28.85 -13.81
N VAL A 115 -29.79 29.13 -13.21
CA VAL A 115 -31.06 28.77 -13.82
C VAL A 115 -30.85 29.08 -15.29
N PRO A 116 -30.88 28.08 -16.19
CA PRO A 116 -30.60 28.34 -17.60
C PRO A 116 -31.52 29.49 -17.96
N SER A 117 -30.95 30.59 -18.45
CA SER A 117 -31.57 31.91 -18.58
C SER A 117 -32.77 31.94 -19.56
N ALA A 118 -33.27 30.77 -19.93
CA ALA A 118 -34.46 30.50 -20.71
C ALA A 118 -35.56 29.72 -19.95
N SER A 119 -35.32 29.09 -18.79
CA SER A 119 -36.42 28.44 -18.03
C SER A 119 -37.29 29.45 -17.26
N MET A 120 -36.75 30.64 -17.03
CA MET A 120 -37.45 31.79 -16.47
C MET A 120 -37.94 32.73 -17.58
N GLN A 121 -37.96 32.30 -18.86
CA GLN A 121 -38.75 33.00 -19.87
C GLN A 121 -40.21 32.80 -19.46
N PRO A 122 -40.88 33.83 -18.91
CA PRO A 122 -42.31 33.72 -18.76
C PRO A 122 -42.84 33.58 -20.17
N THR A 123 -43.83 32.70 -20.30
CA THR A 123 -44.90 32.66 -21.30
C THR A 123 -45.26 34.02 -21.94
N LEU A 124 -44.34 34.64 -22.68
CA LEU A 124 -44.52 35.93 -23.36
C LEU A 124 -45.48 35.81 -24.54
N TYR A 125 -45.88 34.58 -24.85
CA TYR A 125 -46.91 34.20 -25.84
C TYR A 125 -48.15 33.56 -25.19
N GLY A 126 -48.34 33.65 -23.87
CA GLY A 126 -49.31 32.81 -23.15
C GLY A 126 -50.60 33.46 -22.66
N VAL A 127 -50.77 34.79 -22.75
CA VAL A 127 -52.04 35.46 -22.40
C VAL A 127 -52.29 36.62 -23.36
N THR A 128 -53.01 36.34 -24.45
CA THR A 128 -53.63 37.36 -25.30
C THR A 128 -55.05 37.61 -24.81
N LEU A 129 -55.34 38.80 -24.29
CA LEU A 129 -56.69 39.24 -23.94
C LEU A 129 -57.37 39.79 -25.19
N ASP A 130 -58.35 39.06 -25.72
CA ASP A 130 -59.25 39.59 -26.76
C ASP A 130 -60.39 40.38 -26.09
N ASN A 131 -60.50 41.66 -26.42
CA ASN A 131 -61.61 42.50 -25.98
C ASN A 131 -62.81 42.30 -26.91
N LEU A 132 -63.91 41.75 -26.37
CA LEU A 132 -65.14 41.45 -27.11
C LEU A 132 -66.18 42.58 -27.07
N LEU A 133 -65.89 43.71 -26.41
CA LEU A 133 -66.78 44.88 -26.43
C LEU A 133 -66.70 45.56 -27.81
N GLY A 134 -67.71 45.33 -28.65
CA GLY A 134 -67.91 46.04 -29.91
C GLY A 134 -67.65 45.25 -31.20
N ARG A 135 -67.48 43.93 -31.13
CA ARG A 135 -67.63 43.08 -32.33
C ARG A 135 -69.12 42.72 -32.50
N PRO A 136 -69.67 42.77 -33.72
CA PRO A 136 -71.11 42.61 -33.98
C PRO A 136 -71.65 41.24 -33.56
#